data_AF-A0A951K594-F1
#
_entry.id   AF-A0A951K594-F1
#
_cell.length_a   1.000
_cell.length_b   1.000
_cell.length_c   1.000
_cell.angle_alpha   90.00
_cell.angle_beta   90.00
_cell.angle_gamma   90.00
#
_symmetry.space_group_name_H-M   'P 1'
#
loop_
_entity.id
_entity.type
_entity.pdbx_description
1 polymer ?
#
loop_
_entity_poly.entity_id
_entity_poly.type
_entity_poly.pdbx_seq_one_letter_code
_entity_poly.pdbx_strand_id
1 'polypeptide(L)'
;MERAGHYFANWDALYDAWLDKIRATIAELEAVDFSPLPDREELAVITEGRGVGSGYTLQAEYHRFKDLALKTWQLHFEFLNLGYAAYLDFFGFCKQAFPSIPDLAIARMVAGVEVDLFRPNEELKRLSHLAVELGVADAFAHDSAEAVEKELGRSAEGQRWMAEWDEAADPWFNFSAGTGFYHDDLVWNVNREIPYGFVRDYIASIRAGEDIGRPLERLRVERDRIVSEYADLLGTDEDREAFQQKLGLIPGGTRAGHRSVRAVPASA
;
A
#
# COMPACT_ATOMS: atom_id res chain seq x y z
N MET A 1 -26.84 -13.26 1.91
CA MET A 1 -25.77 -13.71 2.82
C MET A 1 -24.80 -14.69 2.17
N GLU A 2 -25.25 -15.59 1.29
CA GLU A 2 -24.38 -16.57 0.60
C GLU A 2 -23.14 -15.97 -0.08
N ARG A 3 -23.31 -14.85 -0.80
CA ARG A 3 -22.22 -14.21 -1.57
C ARG A 3 -21.06 -13.72 -0.68
N ALA A 4 -21.35 -12.89 0.32
CA ALA A 4 -20.33 -12.40 1.24
C ALA A 4 -19.79 -13.52 2.15
N GLY A 5 -20.66 -14.45 2.57
CA GLY A 5 -20.28 -15.62 3.36
C GLY A 5 -19.25 -16.50 2.66
N HIS A 6 -19.39 -16.71 1.33
CA HIS A 6 -18.40 -17.44 0.54
C HIS A 6 -17.02 -16.77 0.59
N TYR A 7 -16.94 -15.44 0.44
CA TYR A 7 -15.68 -14.70 0.53
C TYR A 7 -15.05 -14.82 1.93
N PHE A 8 -15.81 -14.58 2.99
CA PHE A 8 -15.27 -14.64 4.35
C PHE A 8 -14.79 -16.04 4.76
N ALA A 9 -15.43 -17.09 4.23
CA ALA A 9 -15.06 -18.49 4.47
C ALA A 9 -13.84 -18.95 3.67
N ASN A 10 -13.56 -18.32 2.52
CA ASN A 10 -12.47 -18.70 1.60
C ASN A 10 -11.44 -17.56 1.44
N TRP A 11 -11.34 -16.67 2.43
CA TRP A 11 -10.63 -15.40 2.33
C TRP A 11 -9.20 -15.55 1.83
N ASP A 12 -8.39 -16.40 2.48
CA ASP A 12 -6.96 -16.53 2.17
C ASP A 12 -6.74 -17.03 0.74
N ALA A 13 -7.47 -18.07 0.31
CA ALA A 13 -7.36 -18.62 -1.04
C ALA A 13 -7.82 -17.62 -2.11
N LEU A 14 -8.91 -16.88 -1.87
CA LEU A 14 -9.40 -15.86 -2.79
C LEU A 14 -8.46 -14.65 -2.83
N TYR A 15 -7.85 -14.30 -1.69
CA TYR A 15 -6.89 -13.20 -1.59
C TYR A 15 -5.60 -13.53 -2.35
N ASP A 16 -5.05 -14.75 -2.19
CA ASP A 16 -3.87 -15.18 -2.94
C ASP A 16 -4.13 -15.16 -4.45
N ALA A 17 -5.27 -15.73 -4.89
CA ALA A 17 -5.67 -15.67 -6.29
C ALA A 17 -5.91 -14.23 -6.79
N TRP A 18 -6.41 -13.35 -5.92
CA TRP A 18 -6.57 -11.94 -6.21
C TRP A 18 -5.24 -11.21 -6.36
N LEU A 19 -4.26 -11.53 -5.52
CA LEU A 19 -2.92 -10.97 -5.57
C LEU A 19 -2.23 -11.30 -6.91
N ASP A 20 -2.40 -12.51 -7.42
CA ASP A 20 -1.91 -12.91 -8.75
C ASP A 20 -2.62 -12.11 -9.86
N LYS A 21 -3.96 -12.00 -9.80
CA LYS A 21 -4.75 -11.22 -10.78
C LYS A 21 -4.34 -9.75 -10.84
N ILE A 22 -4.18 -9.10 -9.69
CA ILE A 22 -3.86 -7.67 -9.62
C ILE A 22 -2.42 -7.42 -10.11
N ARG A 23 -1.45 -8.26 -9.72
CA ARG A 23 -0.07 -8.16 -10.20
C ARG A 23 0.05 -8.35 -11.70
N ALA A 24 -0.63 -9.35 -12.26
CA ALA A 24 -0.66 -9.54 -13.71
C ALA A 24 -1.27 -8.32 -14.43
N THR A 25 -2.34 -7.73 -13.88
CA THR A 25 -2.98 -6.55 -14.46
C THR A 25 -2.08 -5.30 -14.36
N ILE A 26 -1.33 -5.14 -13.26
CA ILE A 26 -0.33 -4.08 -13.11
C ILE A 26 0.79 -4.24 -14.14
N ALA A 27 1.32 -5.44 -14.32
CA ALA A 27 2.35 -5.71 -15.34
C ALA A 27 1.84 -5.42 -16.76
N GLU A 28 0.58 -5.76 -17.06
CA GLU A 28 -0.04 -5.38 -18.34
C GLU A 28 -0.17 -3.85 -18.52
N LEU A 29 -0.43 -3.12 -17.43
CA LEU A 29 -0.55 -1.66 -17.41
C LEU A 29 0.82 -0.99 -17.62
N GLU A 30 1.86 -1.50 -16.97
CA GLU A 30 3.25 -1.03 -17.11
C GLU A 30 3.81 -1.29 -18.51
N ALA A 31 3.30 -2.31 -19.21
CA ALA A 31 3.68 -2.63 -20.58
C ALA A 31 2.97 -1.77 -21.66
N VAL A 32 2.07 -0.86 -21.27
CA VAL A 32 1.43 0.08 -22.22
C VAL A 32 2.47 1.09 -22.71
N ASP A 33 2.53 1.29 -24.03
CA ASP A 33 3.49 2.20 -24.65
C ASP A 33 2.83 3.50 -25.11
N PHE A 34 3.31 4.60 -24.55
CA PHE A 34 2.94 5.97 -24.94
C PHE A 34 4.09 6.72 -25.62
N SER A 35 5.00 5.99 -26.26
CA SER A 35 6.10 6.57 -27.03
C SER A 35 5.60 7.68 -27.96
N PRO A 36 6.31 8.82 -28.04
CA PRO A 36 5.93 9.91 -28.94
C PRO A 36 5.79 9.43 -30.38
N LEU A 37 4.84 10.02 -31.11
CA LEU A 37 4.70 9.76 -32.54
C LEU A 37 5.99 10.15 -33.27
N PRO A 38 6.43 9.35 -34.26
CA PRO A 38 7.58 9.71 -35.06
C PRO A 38 7.25 10.91 -35.96
N ASP A 39 8.27 11.67 -36.35
CA ASP A 39 8.11 12.77 -37.32
C ASP A 39 7.53 12.28 -38.66
N ARG A 40 7.79 11.03 -39.04
CA ARG A 40 7.29 10.36 -40.23
C ARG A 40 7.09 8.88 -39.97
N GLU A 41 6.03 8.31 -40.53
CA GLU A 41 5.79 6.86 -40.52
C GLU A 41 6.93 6.10 -41.22
N GLU A 42 7.19 4.88 -40.75
CA GLU A 42 8.08 3.97 -41.45
C GLU A 42 7.58 3.76 -42.88
N LEU A 43 8.49 3.81 -43.86
CA LEU A 43 8.14 3.68 -45.28
C LEU A 43 7.34 2.38 -45.56
N ALA A 44 7.62 1.32 -44.79
CA ALA A 44 6.93 0.04 -44.85
C ALA A 44 5.41 0.14 -44.65
N VAL A 45 4.92 1.08 -43.84
CA VAL A 45 3.48 1.33 -43.66
C VAL A 45 2.81 1.62 -45.01
N ILE A 46 3.50 2.35 -45.88
CA ILE A 46 3.02 2.73 -47.21
C ILE A 46 3.33 1.62 -48.22
N THR A 47 4.58 1.16 -48.31
CA THR A 47 5.02 0.24 -49.37
C THR A 47 4.44 -1.16 -49.24
N GLU A 48 4.10 -1.59 -48.03
CA GLU A 48 3.41 -2.86 -47.77
C GLU A 48 1.89 -2.69 -47.67
N GLY A 49 1.38 -1.46 -47.71
CA GLY A 49 -0.06 -1.17 -47.64
C GLY A 49 -0.70 -1.53 -46.30
N ARG A 50 0.00 -1.34 -45.16
CA ARG A 50 -0.49 -1.72 -43.82
C ARG A 50 -1.78 -1.00 -43.42
N GLY A 51 -2.00 0.21 -43.93
CA GLY A 51 -3.25 0.97 -43.75
C GLY A 51 -3.47 1.59 -42.37
N VAL A 52 -2.71 1.15 -41.36
CA VAL A 52 -2.66 1.74 -40.01
C VAL A 52 -1.22 2.05 -39.64
N GLY A 53 -1.00 3.24 -39.07
CA GLY A 53 0.31 3.73 -38.64
C GLY A 53 0.37 3.98 -37.13
N SER A 54 1.46 4.58 -36.69
CA SER A 54 1.74 4.89 -35.28
C SER A 54 0.60 5.62 -34.55
N GLY A 55 -0.11 6.52 -35.24
CA GLY A 55 -1.25 7.25 -34.67
C GLY A 55 -2.43 6.36 -34.27
N TYR A 56 -2.70 5.27 -35.00
CA TYR A 56 -3.72 4.30 -34.62
C TYR A 56 -3.25 3.44 -33.45
N THR A 57 -1.99 3.00 -33.46
CA THR A 57 -1.38 2.25 -32.35
C THR A 57 -1.49 3.01 -31.04
N LEU A 58 -1.15 4.31 -31.04
CA LEU A 58 -1.27 5.17 -29.85
C LEU A 58 -2.71 5.22 -29.31
N GLN A 59 -3.71 5.34 -30.20
CA GLN A 59 -5.12 5.31 -29.79
C GLN A 59 -5.53 3.94 -29.23
N ALA A 60 -5.02 2.85 -29.82
CA ALA A 60 -5.28 1.50 -29.35
C ALA A 60 -4.67 1.25 -27.95
N GLU A 61 -3.43 1.69 -27.73
CA GLU A 61 -2.77 1.63 -26.41
C GLU A 61 -3.52 2.48 -25.37
N TYR A 62 -4.01 3.67 -25.74
CA TYR A 62 -4.82 4.48 -24.83
C TYR A 62 -6.16 3.81 -24.46
N HIS A 63 -6.82 3.14 -25.40
CA HIS A 63 -8.02 2.35 -25.09
C HIS A 63 -7.69 1.20 -24.14
N ARG A 64 -6.60 0.47 -24.41
CA ARG A 64 -6.12 -0.61 -23.55
C ARG A 64 -5.81 -0.12 -22.14
N PHE A 65 -5.13 1.02 -21.99
CA PHE A 65 -4.86 1.66 -20.71
C PHE A 65 -6.15 1.92 -19.92
N LYS A 66 -7.17 2.51 -20.54
CA LYS A 66 -8.45 2.79 -19.87
C LYS A 66 -9.13 1.51 -19.36
N ASP A 67 -9.12 0.46 -20.18
CA ASP A 67 -9.71 -0.83 -19.80
C ASP A 67 -8.95 -1.47 -18.64
N LEU A 68 -7.61 -1.44 -18.67
CA LEU A 68 -6.75 -1.93 -17.60
C LEU A 68 -6.91 -1.13 -16.31
N ALA A 69 -7.01 0.21 -16.39
CA ALA A 69 -7.25 1.07 -15.24
C ALA A 69 -8.61 0.74 -14.59
N LEU A 70 -9.67 0.58 -15.39
CA LEU A 70 -10.98 0.17 -14.89
C LEU A 70 -10.95 -1.25 -14.30
N LYS A 71 -10.25 -2.19 -14.92
CA LYS A 71 -10.09 -3.56 -14.40
C LYS A 71 -9.37 -3.56 -13.06
N THR A 72 -8.28 -2.79 -12.93
CA THR A 72 -7.53 -2.59 -11.68
C THR A 72 -8.45 -2.02 -10.60
N TRP A 73 -9.28 -1.04 -10.94
CA TRP A 73 -10.30 -0.50 -10.04
C TRP A 73 -11.29 -1.58 -9.57
N GLN A 74 -11.85 -2.38 -10.47
CA GLN A 74 -12.76 -3.47 -10.08
C GLN A 74 -12.10 -4.48 -9.13
N LEU A 75 -10.85 -4.86 -9.41
CA LEU A 75 -10.08 -5.75 -8.55
C LEU A 75 -9.81 -5.12 -7.18
N HIS A 76 -9.46 -3.84 -7.11
CA HIS A 76 -9.26 -3.12 -5.84
C HIS A 76 -10.52 -3.17 -4.94
N PHE A 77 -11.70 -2.97 -5.55
CA PHE A 77 -12.98 -2.97 -4.82
C PHE A 77 -13.51 -4.37 -4.46
N GLU A 78 -12.95 -5.45 -5.03
CA GLU A 78 -13.34 -6.83 -4.72
C GLU A 78 -13.21 -7.10 -3.21
N PHE A 79 -12.06 -6.78 -2.61
CA PHE A 79 -11.80 -6.98 -1.18
C PHE A 79 -12.11 -5.75 -0.32
N LEU A 80 -11.92 -4.54 -0.83
CA LEU A 80 -12.17 -3.32 -0.08
C LEU A 80 -13.63 -3.24 0.39
N ASN A 81 -14.59 -3.54 -0.49
CA ASN A 81 -16.02 -3.50 -0.15
C ASN A 81 -16.38 -4.50 0.94
N LEU A 82 -15.74 -5.68 0.96
CA LEU A 82 -15.97 -6.70 1.98
C LEU A 82 -15.44 -6.25 3.34
N GLY A 83 -14.25 -5.64 3.37
CA GLY A 83 -13.70 -5.03 4.58
C GLY A 83 -14.60 -3.92 5.14
N TYR A 84 -15.10 -3.03 4.28
CA TYR A 84 -16.06 -1.99 4.69
C TYR A 84 -17.38 -2.58 5.18
N ALA A 85 -17.92 -3.58 4.51
CA ALA A 85 -19.16 -4.23 4.92
C ALA A 85 -19.03 -4.88 6.31
N ALA A 86 -17.93 -5.59 6.57
CA ALA A 86 -17.66 -6.18 7.89
C ALA A 86 -17.53 -5.10 8.98
N TYR A 87 -16.80 -4.01 8.70
CA TYR A 87 -16.65 -2.90 9.65
C TYR A 87 -17.98 -2.20 9.94
N LEU A 88 -18.77 -1.89 8.92
CA LEU A 88 -20.08 -1.23 9.09
C LEU A 88 -21.08 -2.10 9.85
N ASP A 89 -21.07 -3.42 9.62
CA ASP A 89 -21.90 -4.36 10.37
C ASP A 89 -21.51 -4.41 11.86
N PHE A 90 -20.22 -4.50 12.17
CA PHE A 90 -19.72 -4.44 13.54
C PHE A 90 -20.01 -3.09 14.20
N PHE A 91 -19.80 -1.99 13.48
CA PHE A 91 -20.09 -0.64 13.95
C PHE A 91 -21.57 -0.48 14.27
N GLY A 92 -22.45 -0.95 13.38
CA GLY A 92 -23.90 -0.95 13.58
C GLY A 92 -24.31 -1.77 14.81
N PHE A 93 -23.74 -2.95 14.99
CA PHE A 93 -23.94 -3.77 16.20
C PHE A 93 -23.53 -3.02 17.47
N CYS A 94 -22.33 -2.43 17.49
CA CYS A 94 -21.84 -1.66 18.64
C CYS A 94 -22.76 -0.49 18.99
N LYS A 95 -23.30 0.21 17.99
CA LYS A 95 -24.25 1.32 18.21
C LYS A 95 -25.61 0.86 18.72
N GLN A 96 -26.05 -0.33 18.34
CA GLN A 96 -27.30 -0.91 18.84
C GLN A 96 -27.13 -1.38 20.29
N ALA A 97 -26.06 -2.11 20.58
CA ALA A 97 -25.75 -2.61 21.93
C ALA A 97 -25.39 -1.47 22.90
N PHE A 98 -24.69 -0.44 22.42
CA PHE A 98 -24.19 0.68 23.21
C PHE A 98 -24.50 2.03 22.54
N PRO A 99 -25.72 2.58 22.67
CA PRO A 99 -26.11 3.81 21.96
C PRO A 99 -25.20 5.02 22.19
N SER A 100 -24.53 5.09 23.35
CA SER A 100 -23.62 6.18 23.73
C SER A 100 -22.14 5.88 23.50
N ILE A 101 -21.78 4.75 22.87
CA ILE A 101 -20.38 4.43 22.58
C ILE A 101 -19.78 5.50 21.63
N PRO A 102 -18.60 6.07 21.96
CA PRO A 102 -17.91 6.98 21.04
C PRO A 102 -17.44 6.24 19.78
N ASP A 103 -17.53 6.88 18.61
CA ASP A 103 -17.06 6.28 17.34
C ASP A 103 -15.57 5.90 17.41
N LEU A 104 -14.78 6.72 18.10
CA LEU A 104 -13.36 6.45 18.34
C LEU A 104 -13.14 5.16 19.15
N ALA A 105 -14.03 4.81 20.07
CA ALA A 105 -13.91 3.56 20.83
C ALA A 105 -14.10 2.35 19.91
N ILE A 106 -15.08 2.39 18.99
CA ILE A 106 -15.28 1.35 17.97
C ILE A 106 -14.07 1.28 17.03
N ALA A 107 -13.58 2.43 16.56
CA ALA A 107 -12.40 2.48 15.69
C ALA A 107 -11.14 1.89 16.37
N ARG A 108 -10.98 2.09 17.68
CA ARG A 108 -9.88 1.49 18.45
C ARG A 108 -9.99 -0.03 18.60
N MET A 109 -11.19 -0.61 18.57
CA MET A 109 -11.38 -2.07 18.60
C MET A 109 -10.86 -2.78 17.34
N VAL A 110 -10.66 -2.04 16.25
CA VAL A 110 -10.14 -2.57 14.97
C VAL A 110 -8.75 -2.03 14.63
N ALA A 111 -8.12 -1.30 15.55
CA ALA A 111 -6.78 -0.76 15.38
C ALA A 111 -5.68 -1.81 15.58
N GLY A 112 -4.42 -1.43 15.39
CA GLY A 112 -3.27 -2.31 15.67
C GLY A 112 -3.03 -3.40 14.61
N VAL A 113 -3.68 -3.27 13.46
CA VAL A 113 -3.49 -4.12 12.29
C VAL A 113 -2.31 -3.65 11.44
N GLU A 114 -1.54 -4.61 10.94
CA GLU A 114 -0.53 -4.37 9.91
C GLU A 114 -1.27 -4.23 8.58
N VAL A 115 -1.14 -3.06 7.97
CA VAL A 115 -1.79 -2.72 6.70
C VAL A 115 -0.69 -2.29 5.76
N ASP A 116 -0.73 -2.81 4.54
CA ASP A 116 0.29 -2.54 3.52
C ASP A 116 0.42 -1.03 3.20
N LEU A 117 -0.65 -0.26 3.42
CA LEU A 117 -0.64 1.20 3.32
C LEU A 117 0.46 1.88 4.15
N PHE A 118 0.89 1.28 5.27
CA PHE A 118 1.96 1.82 6.10
C PHE A 118 3.36 1.34 5.69
N ARG A 119 3.47 0.30 4.85
CA ARG A 119 4.76 -0.28 4.44
C ARG A 119 5.72 0.72 3.80
N PRO A 120 5.30 1.64 2.91
CA PRO A 120 6.21 2.63 2.33
C PRO A 120 6.89 3.46 3.41
N ASN A 121 6.14 3.91 4.41
CA ASN A 121 6.70 4.69 5.50
C ASN A 121 7.62 3.85 6.41
N GLU A 122 7.29 2.58 6.67
CA GLU A 122 8.17 1.69 7.43
C GLU A 122 9.48 1.38 6.70
N GLU A 123 9.47 1.25 5.36
CA GLU A 123 10.70 1.15 4.57
C GLU A 123 11.55 2.43 4.68
N LEU A 124 10.95 3.62 4.63
CA LEU A 124 11.70 4.87 4.83
C LEU A 124 12.35 4.94 6.22
N LYS A 125 11.68 4.48 7.27
CA LYS A 125 12.27 4.39 8.61
C LYS A 125 13.43 3.39 8.66
N ARG A 126 13.27 2.21 8.04
CA ARG A 126 14.33 1.20 7.91
C ARG A 126 15.55 1.79 7.19
N LEU A 127 15.34 2.46 6.06
CA LEU A 127 16.39 3.12 5.28
C LEU A 127 17.05 4.27 6.06
N SER A 128 16.30 4.97 6.90
CA SER A 128 16.83 6.02 7.77
C SER A 128 17.76 5.45 8.85
N HIS A 129 17.38 4.34 9.49
CA HIS A 129 18.26 3.60 10.39
C HIS A 129 19.53 3.13 9.68
N LEU A 130 19.37 2.55 8.48
CA LEU A 130 20.49 2.07 7.68
C LEU A 130 21.46 3.21 7.30
N ALA A 131 20.95 4.39 6.95
CA ALA A 131 21.79 5.55 6.64
C ALA A 131 22.66 5.97 7.83
N VAL A 132 22.12 5.92 9.05
CA VAL A 132 22.85 6.21 10.30
C VAL A 132 23.87 5.11 10.59
N GLU A 133 23.49 3.84 10.47
CA GLU A 133 24.38 2.68 10.71
C GLU A 133 25.58 2.68 9.77
N LEU A 134 25.34 2.97 8.48
CA LEU A 134 26.38 3.02 7.45
C LEU A 134 27.22 4.31 7.49
N GLY A 135 26.85 5.28 8.34
CA GLY A 135 27.57 6.55 8.45
C GLY A 135 27.38 7.49 7.24
N VAL A 136 26.32 7.30 6.45
CA VAL A 136 26.02 8.08 5.23
C VAL A 136 24.90 9.10 5.42
N ALA A 137 24.36 9.19 6.63
CA ALA A 137 23.26 10.08 6.98
C ALA A 137 23.49 11.57 6.63
N ASP A 138 24.73 12.04 6.60
CA ASP A 138 25.04 13.44 6.27
C ASP A 138 24.80 13.78 4.79
N ALA A 139 24.73 12.78 3.90
CA ALA A 139 24.38 12.99 2.50
C ALA A 139 22.98 13.62 2.35
N PHE A 140 22.05 13.33 3.27
CA PHE A 140 20.68 13.85 3.27
C PHE A 140 20.56 15.32 3.73
N ALA A 141 21.68 15.98 4.04
CA ALA A 141 21.71 17.43 4.29
C ALA A 141 21.59 18.25 2.99
N HIS A 142 21.71 17.62 1.83
CA HIS A 142 21.52 18.27 0.53
C HIS A 142 20.03 18.48 0.20
N ASP A 143 19.75 19.54 -0.57
CA ASP A 143 18.38 19.98 -0.88
C ASP A 143 17.75 19.28 -2.11
N SER A 144 18.53 18.54 -2.90
CA SER A 144 18.03 17.83 -4.09
C SER A 144 18.39 16.34 -4.07
N ALA A 145 17.52 15.50 -4.66
CA ALA A 145 17.75 14.06 -4.74
C ALA A 145 19.04 13.73 -5.50
N GLU A 146 19.31 14.43 -6.61
CA GLU A 146 20.54 14.24 -7.40
C GLU A 146 21.82 14.49 -6.56
N ALA A 147 21.82 15.52 -5.71
CA ALA A 147 22.97 15.82 -4.85
C ALA A 147 23.17 14.76 -3.76
N VAL A 148 22.08 14.27 -3.16
CA VAL A 148 22.10 13.16 -2.20
C VAL A 148 22.67 11.90 -2.84
N GLU A 149 22.14 11.49 -4.00
CA GLU A 149 22.59 10.28 -4.72
C GLU A 149 24.06 10.38 -5.14
N LYS A 150 24.48 11.56 -5.62
CA LYS A 150 25.88 11.81 -5.98
C LYS A 150 26.81 11.67 -4.78
N GLU A 151 26.42 12.16 -3.61
CA GLU A 151 27.22 12.04 -2.39
C GLU A 151 27.28 10.58 -1.91
N LEU A 152 26.14 9.88 -1.88
CA LEU A 152 26.08 8.45 -1.55
C LEU A 152 26.96 7.61 -2.48
N GLY A 153 26.99 7.92 -3.78
CA GLY A 153 27.80 7.20 -4.77
C GLY A 153 29.31 7.25 -4.55
N ARG A 154 29.82 8.13 -3.67
CA ARG A 154 31.26 8.30 -3.40
C ARG A 154 31.86 7.22 -2.49
N SER A 155 31.03 6.42 -1.82
CA SER A 155 31.47 5.39 -0.88
C SER A 155 30.80 4.05 -1.16
N ALA A 156 31.41 2.95 -0.70
CA ALA A 156 30.81 1.63 -0.80
C ALA A 156 29.56 1.53 0.08
N GLU A 157 29.58 2.19 1.23
CA GLU A 157 28.46 2.30 2.17
C GLU A 157 27.26 3.01 1.55
N GLY A 158 27.48 4.13 0.86
CA GLY A 158 26.38 4.84 0.19
C GLY A 158 25.82 4.07 -1.01
N GLN A 159 26.68 3.37 -1.76
CA GLN A 159 26.21 2.44 -2.81
C GLN A 159 25.37 1.29 -2.24
N ARG A 160 25.73 0.76 -1.07
CA ARG A 160 24.91 -0.24 -0.37
C ARG A 160 23.55 0.32 0.04
N TRP A 161 23.51 1.55 0.55
CA TRP A 161 22.24 2.21 0.89
C TRP A 161 21.36 2.39 -0.35
N MET A 162 21.92 2.82 -1.48
CA MET A 162 21.17 2.98 -2.74
C MET A 162 20.61 1.65 -3.27
N ALA A 163 21.34 0.55 -3.12
CA ALA A 163 20.83 -0.77 -3.50
C ALA A 163 19.61 -1.19 -2.65
N GLU A 164 19.66 -0.92 -1.34
CA GLU A 164 18.55 -1.19 -0.42
C GLU A 164 17.34 -0.28 -0.68
N TRP A 165 17.58 0.94 -1.14
CA TRP A 165 16.54 1.84 -1.64
C TRP A 165 15.85 1.24 -2.87
N ASP A 166 16.61 0.80 -3.87
CA ASP A 166 16.05 0.24 -5.11
C ASP A 166 15.23 -1.03 -4.84
N GLU A 167 15.64 -1.88 -3.91
CA GLU A 167 14.86 -3.06 -3.48
C GLU A 167 13.56 -2.67 -2.75
N ALA A 168 13.56 -1.57 -1.99
CA ALA A 168 12.36 -1.08 -1.33
C ALA A 168 11.42 -0.33 -2.29
N ALA A 169 11.97 0.36 -3.29
CA ALA A 169 11.23 1.26 -4.17
C ALA A 169 10.14 0.55 -4.98
N ASP A 170 10.41 -0.69 -5.40
CA ASP A 170 9.42 -1.57 -6.02
C ASP A 170 9.22 -2.80 -5.11
N PRO A 171 8.07 -2.90 -4.40
CA PRO A 171 6.77 -2.30 -4.75
C PRO A 171 6.35 -1.05 -3.96
N TRP A 172 7.16 -0.54 -3.02
CA TRP A 172 6.61 0.33 -1.97
C TRP A 172 6.58 1.83 -2.30
N PHE A 173 7.38 2.33 -3.24
CA PHE A 173 7.47 3.78 -3.54
C PHE A 173 6.69 4.20 -4.79
N ASN A 174 5.88 3.32 -5.37
CA ASN A 174 4.76 3.70 -6.24
C ASN A 174 3.61 4.34 -5.42
N PHE A 175 3.96 5.36 -4.63
CA PHE A 175 3.10 6.04 -3.68
C PHE A 175 2.88 7.48 -4.13
N SER A 176 1.61 7.91 -4.19
CA SER A 176 1.26 9.27 -4.57
C SER A 176 1.46 10.24 -3.40
N ALA A 177 2.03 11.41 -3.68
CA ALA A 177 2.09 12.53 -2.75
C ALA A 177 0.79 13.35 -2.70
N GLY A 178 -0.16 13.04 -3.57
CA GLY A 178 -1.50 13.65 -3.62
C GLY A 178 -2.58 12.64 -3.25
N THR A 179 -3.64 12.59 -4.06
CA THR A 179 -4.77 11.68 -3.82
C THR A 179 -4.62 10.33 -4.51
N GLY A 180 -3.71 10.24 -5.50
CA GLY A 180 -3.54 9.09 -6.37
C GLY A 180 -4.54 9.04 -7.53
N PHE A 181 -5.36 10.09 -7.71
CA PHE A 181 -6.41 10.15 -8.72
C PHE A 181 -6.13 11.11 -9.87
N TYR A 182 -5.14 11.97 -9.73
CA TYR A 182 -4.79 12.95 -10.76
C TYR A 182 -3.44 12.61 -11.39
N HIS A 183 -3.36 12.82 -12.70
CA HIS A 183 -2.16 12.55 -13.50
C HIS A 183 -0.97 13.47 -13.15
N ASP A 184 -1.23 14.59 -12.48
CA ASP A 184 -0.24 15.54 -11.98
C ASP A 184 0.14 15.31 -10.50
N ASP A 185 -0.47 14.31 -9.85
CA ASP A 185 -0.03 13.88 -8.52
C ASP A 185 1.39 13.30 -8.63
N LEU A 186 2.33 13.87 -7.87
CA LEU A 186 3.71 13.40 -7.86
C LEU A 186 3.80 12.01 -7.23
N VAL A 187 4.57 11.11 -7.86
CA VAL A 187 4.85 9.76 -7.34
C VAL A 187 6.25 9.73 -6.74
N TRP A 188 6.39 9.12 -5.55
CA TRP A 188 7.64 9.08 -4.78
C TRP A 188 8.81 8.45 -5.53
N ASN A 189 8.57 7.37 -6.29
CA ASN A 189 9.63 6.70 -7.05
C ASN A 189 10.28 7.61 -8.11
N VAL A 190 9.50 8.54 -8.68
CA VAL A 190 9.96 9.51 -9.69
C VAL A 190 10.46 10.80 -9.03
N ASN A 191 9.81 11.25 -7.96
CA ASN A 191 10.11 12.53 -7.28
C ASN A 191 10.71 12.25 -5.90
N ARG A 192 11.96 11.78 -5.90
CA ARG A 192 12.66 11.26 -4.71
C ARG A 192 12.92 12.33 -3.63
N GLU A 193 12.85 13.61 -3.98
CA GLU A 193 12.96 14.73 -3.03
C GLU A 193 11.95 14.61 -1.89
N ILE A 194 10.74 14.12 -2.19
CA ILE A 194 9.67 13.94 -1.20
C ILE A 194 10.06 12.88 -0.17
N PRO A 195 10.31 11.61 -0.55
CA PRO A 195 10.69 10.60 0.42
C PRO A 195 12.06 10.82 1.06
N TYR A 196 13.03 11.43 0.37
CA TYR A 196 14.30 11.83 1.01
C TYR A 196 14.11 12.91 2.08
N GLY A 197 13.10 13.77 1.93
CA GLY A 197 12.68 14.68 2.98
C GLY A 197 12.26 13.94 4.25
N PHE A 198 11.43 12.91 4.14
CA PHE A 198 11.06 12.07 5.28
C PHE A 198 12.27 11.32 5.87
N VAL A 199 13.16 10.78 5.03
CA VAL A 199 14.39 10.11 5.50
C VAL A 199 15.26 11.07 6.32
N ARG A 200 15.44 12.31 5.85
CA ARG A 200 16.17 13.35 6.59
C ARG A 200 15.54 13.63 7.95
N ASP A 201 14.21 13.76 8.00
CA ASP A 201 13.49 14.02 9.26
C ASP A 201 13.63 12.84 10.24
N TYR A 202 13.50 11.60 9.74
CA TYR A 202 13.71 10.40 10.55
C TYR A 202 15.16 10.26 11.05
N ILE A 203 16.16 10.57 10.21
CA ILE A 203 17.57 10.61 10.63
C ILE A 203 17.76 11.59 11.80
N ALA A 204 17.11 12.76 11.74
CA ALA A 204 17.18 13.74 12.83
C ALA A 204 16.58 13.19 14.13
N SER A 205 15.39 12.56 14.08
CA SER A 205 14.78 11.89 15.24
C SER A 205 15.65 10.76 15.79
N ILE A 206 16.22 9.91 14.93
CA ILE A 206 17.12 8.82 15.35
C ILE A 206 18.35 9.38 16.08
N ARG A 207 18.98 10.44 15.55
CA ARG A 207 20.13 11.10 16.18
C ARG A 207 19.79 11.76 17.52
N ALA A 208 18.54 12.21 17.69
CA ALA A 208 18.02 12.72 18.96
C ALA A 208 17.68 11.61 19.98
N GLY A 209 17.77 10.33 19.58
CA GLY A 209 17.43 9.18 20.43
C GLY A 209 15.93 8.90 20.54
N GLU A 210 15.13 9.43 19.60
CA GLU A 210 13.69 9.17 19.53
C GLU A 210 13.40 7.80 18.89
N ASP A 211 12.37 7.12 19.37
CA ASP A 211 11.83 5.92 18.74
C ASP A 211 10.85 6.32 17.63
N ILE A 212 11.24 6.07 16.38
CA ILE A 212 10.42 6.34 15.19
C ILE A 212 9.51 5.15 14.82
N GLY A 213 9.60 4.03 15.55
CA GLY A 213 8.81 2.83 15.30
C GLY A 213 7.31 3.05 15.53
N ARG A 214 6.47 2.32 14.80
CA ARG A 214 5.03 2.31 15.08
C ARG A 214 4.78 1.53 16.39
N PRO A 215 4.05 2.06 17.38
CA PRO A 215 3.83 1.40 18.67
C PRO A 215 2.74 0.31 18.57
N LEU A 216 2.95 -0.69 17.69
CA LEU A 216 1.98 -1.72 17.36
C LEU A 216 1.52 -2.52 18.58
N GLU A 217 2.44 -2.91 19.45
CA GLU A 217 2.11 -3.69 20.65
C GLU A 217 1.20 -2.92 21.60
N ARG A 218 1.52 -1.64 21.84
CA ARG A 218 0.67 -0.76 22.65
C ARG A 218 -0.73 -0.61 22.04
N LEU A 219 -0.82 -0.51 20.71
CA LEU A 219 -2.11 -0.43 20.02
C LEU A 219 -2.90 -1.74 20.14
N ARG A 220 -2.24 -2.90 20.10
CA ARG A 220 -2.87 -4.23 20.28
C ARG A 220 -3.38 -4.42 21.71
N VAL A 221 -2.57 -4.08 22.71
CA VAL A 221 -2.98 -4.14 24.13
C VAL A 221 -4.19 -3.23 24.39
N GLU A 222 -4.17 -2.00 23.89
CA GLU A 222 -5.31 -1.07 24.05
C GLU A 222 -6.55 -1.57 23.33
N ARG A 223 -6.40 -2.12 22.12
CA ARG A 223 -7.50 -2.77 21.39
C ARG A 223 -8.12 -3.89 22.22
N ASP A 224 -7.30 -4.84 22.67
CA ASP A 224 -7.78 -6.04 23.37
C ASP A 224 -8.46 -5.66 24.70
N ARG A 225 -7.94 -4.65 25.40
CA ARG A 225 -8.58 -4.07 26.58
C ARG A 225 -9.97 -3.52 26.28
N ILE A 226 -10.09 -2.66 25.27
CA ILE A 226 -11.38 -2.05 24.89
C ILE A 226 -12.36 -3.13 24.45
N VAL A 227 -11.92 -4.10 23.65
CA VAL A 227 -12.75 -5.22 23.20
C VAL A 227 -13.28 -6.03 24.40
N SER A 228 -12.43 -6.34 25.38
CA SER A 228 -12.84 -7.06 26.59
C SER A 228 -13.84 -6.25 27.42
N GLU A 229 -13.53 -4.98 27.69
CA GLU A 229 -14.39 -4.10 28.51
C GLU A 229 -15.80 -3.98 27.94
N TYR A 230 -15.94 -3.83 26.61
CA TYR A 230 -17.26 -3.76 25.98
C TYR A 230 -17.94 -5.12 25.86
N ALA A 231 -17.21 -6.20 25.59
CA ALA A 231 -17.79 -7.54 25.60
C ALA A 231 -18.39 -7.86 26.98
N ASP A 232 -17.75 -7.42 28.06
CA ASP A 232 -18.20 -7.61 29.44
C ASP A 232 -19.49 -6.88 29.81
N LEU A 233 -19.84 -5.82 29.07
CA LEU A 233 -21.09 -5.09 29.27
C LEU A 233 -22.29 -5.72 28.54
N LEU A 234 -22.07 -6.70 27.66
CA LEU A 234 -23.14 -7.38 26.94
C LEU A 234 -23.93 -8.31 27.88
N GLY A 235 -25.26 -8.18 27.85
CA GLY A 235 -26.15 -8.86 28.81
C GLY A 235 -26.42 -10.32 28.52
N THR A 236 -26.11 -10.81 27.32
CA THR A 236 -26.37 -12.19 26.89
C THR A 236 -25.13 -12.82 26.27
N ASP A 237 -25.02 -14.15 26.37
CA ASP A 237 -23.97 -14.91 25.70
C ASP A 237 -24.11 -14.83 24.17
N GLU A 238 -25.35 -14.77 23.66
CA GLU A 238 -25.64 -14.59 22.24
C GLU A 238 -25.08 -13.28 21.69
N ASP A 239 -25.26 -12.16 22.41
CA ASP A 239 -24.69 -10.87 22.02
C ASP A 239 -23.16 -10.89 22.06
N ARG A 240 -22.56 -11.56 23.06
CA ARG A 240 -21.10 -11.72 23.16
C ARG A 240 -20.53 -12.50 22.00
N GLU A 241 -21.17 -13.62 21.64
CA GLU A 241 -20.80 -14.42 20.48
C GLU A 241 -20.94 -13.61 19.19
N ALA A 242 -22.06 -12.90 19.00
CA ALA A 242 -22.28 -12.05 17.84
C ALA A 242 -21.23 -10.93 17.72
N PHE A 243 -20.88 -10.29 18.84
CA PHE A 243 -19.83 -9.26 18.90
C PHE A 243 -18.47 -9.80 18.44
N GLN A 244 -18.05 -10.95 18.98
CA GLN A 244 -16.76 -11.58 18.64
C GLN A 244 -16.74 -12.10 17.20
N GLN A 245 -17.84 -12.69 16.73
CA GLN A 245 -17.98 -13.14 15.34
C GLN A 245 -17.84 -11.96 14.37
N LYS A 246 -18.57 -10.86 14.60
CA LYS A 246 -18.50 -9.67 13.74
C LYS A 246 -17.11 -9.03 13.77
N LEU A 247 -16.48 -8.92 14.94
CA LEU A 247 -15.11 -8.42 15.06
C LEU A 247 -14.10 -9.29 14.27
N GLY A 248 -14.24 -10.62 14.32
CA GLY A 248 -13.37 -11.56 13.61
C GLY A 248 -13.60 -11.62 12.08
N LEU A 249 -14.64 -10.98 11.56
CA LEU A 249 -14.83 -10.79 10.10
C LEU A 249 -14.07 -9.58 9.57
N ILE A 250 -13.66 -8.66 10.43
CA ILE A 250 -12.90 -7.47 10.02
C ILE A 250 -11.46 -7.92 9.73
N PRO A 251 -10.92 -7.65 8.53
CA PRO A 251 -9.54 -8.01 8.22
C PRO A 251 -8.56 -7.39 9.23
N GLY A 252 -7.75 -8.24 9.87
CA GLY A 252 -6.83 -7.87 10.96
C GLY A 252 -7.46 -7.83 12.37
N GLY A 253 -8.79 -7.94 12.50
CA GLY A 253 -9.46 -8.26 13.76
C GLY A 253 -9.19 -9.72 14.13
N THR A 254 -8.20 -9.97 15.01
CA THR A 254 -7.97 -11.27 15.70
C THR A 254 -8.18 -12.55 14.88
N ARG A 255 -7.83 -12.57 13.59
CA ARG A 255 -7.57 -13.82 12.86
C ARG A 255 -6.11 -14.17 13.09
N ALA A 256 -5.87 -15.17 13.95
CA ALA A 256 -4.56 -15.80 14.07
C ALA A 256 -4.16 -16.37 12.70
N GLY A 257 -3.36 -15.64 11.92
CA GLY A 257 -2.84 -16.15 10.66
C GLY A 257 -2.57 -15.18 9.52
N HIS A 258 -2.88 -13.88 9.61
CA HIS A 258 -2.47 -12.94 8.55
C HIS A 258 -0.94 -12.84 8.52
N ARG A 259 -0.31 -13.62 7.63
CA ARG A 259 1.08 -13.46 7.25
C ARG A 259 1.16 -12.15 6.47
N SER A 260 1.97 -11.20 6.97
CA SER A 260 2.47 -10.11 6.15
C SER A 260 3.03 -10.71 4.85
N VAL A 261 2.47 -10.27 3.72
CA VAL A 261 2.99 -10.62 2.40
C VAL A 261 4.39 -10.01 2.34
N ARG A 262 5.43 -10.83 2.47
CA ARG A 262 6.78 -10.41 2.05
C ARG A 262 6.67 -10.02 0.58
N ALA A 263 7.13 -8.82 0.24
CA ALA A 263 7.44 -8.48 -1.14
C ALA A 263 8.37 -9.58 -1.67
N VAL A 264 7.86 -10.37 -2.61
CA VAL A 264 8.70 -11.26 -3.41
C VAL A 264 9.22 -10.35 -4.51
N PRO A 265 10.54 -10.15 -4.64
CA PRO A 265 11.09 -9.25 -5.65
C PRO A 265 10.59 -9.69 -7.02
N ALA A 266 10.16 -8.73 -7.84
CA ALA A 266 9.92 -8.97 -9.26
C ALA A 266 11.28 -9.26 -9.92
N SER A 267 11.68 -10.53 -9.92
CA SER A 267 12.92 -10.95 -10.57
C SER A 267 12.64 -11.43 -12.00
N ALA A 268 13.25 -10.69 -12.94
CA ALA A 268 13.60 -10.98 -14.34
C ALA A 268 12.48 -10.98 -15.39
#